data_AF-A0A357Y380-F1
#
_entry.id   AF-A0A357Y380-F1
#
_cell.length_a   1.000
_cell.length_b   1.000
_cell.length_c   1.000
_cell.angle_alpha   90.00
_cell.angle_beta   90.00
_cell.angle_gamma   90.00
#
_symmetry.space_group_name_H-M   'P 1'
#
loop_
_entity.id
_entity.type
_entity.pdbx_description
1 polymer ?
#
loop_
_entity_poly.entity_id
_entity_poly.type
_entity_poly.pdbx_seq_one_letter_code
_entity_poly.pdbx_strand_id
1 'polypeptide(L)'
;MARQKKVAAQTKATAAKKAYIFFNCDGEKTQESMNVFYNHVVYHDTVGARKKLWEQIESEVRAGKVQLAEENAAAAREAVLKGEPTDASQYLVYGAVQAFDFI
;
A
#
# COMPACT_ATOMS: atom_id res chain seq x y z
N MET A 1 45.37 -28.21 24.31
CA MET A 1 44.20 -27.33 24.58
C MET A 1 43.53 -26.99 23.25
N ALA A 2 42.43 -27.67 22.91
CA ALA A 2 41.73 -27.49 21.63
C ALA A 2 40.70 -26.36 21.74
N ARG A 3 40.90 -25.27 20.97
CA ARG A 3 40.01 -24.11 20.96
C ARG A 3 38.87 -24.37 19.97
N GLN A 4 37.69 -24.74 20.49
CA GLN A 4 36.47 -24.90 19.69
C GLN A 4 36.06 -23.53 19.12
N LYS A 5 35.93 -23.45 17.79
CA LYS A 5 35.33 -22.29 17.10
C LYS A 5 33.81 -22.41 17.21
N LYS A 6 33.20 -21.50 17.97
CA LYS A 6 31.75 -21.33 18.05
C LYS A 6 31.27 -20.74 16.72
N VAL A 7 30.59 -21.53 15.90
CA VAL A 7 29.94 -21.04 14.68
C VAL A 7 28.69 -20.27 15.13
N ALA A 8 28.68 -18.95 14.91
CA ALA A 8 27.51 -18.13 15.15
C ALA A 8 26.40 -18.55 14.19
N ALA A 9 25.26 -18.99 14.73
CA ALA A 9 24.06 -19.24 13.96
C ALA A 9 23.63 -17.92 13.32
N GLN A 10 23.66 -17.84 11.99
CA GLN A 10 23.07 -16.74 11.25
C GLN A 10 21.54 -16.87 11.36
N THR A 11 20.95 -16.07 12.23
CA THR A 11 19.49 -15.87 12.24
C THR A 11 19.11 -15.26 10.89
N LYS A 12 18.38 -16.03 10.06
CA LYS A 12 17.73 -15.51 8.86
C LYS A 12 16.86 -14.33 9.29
N ALA A 13 17.20 -13.12 8.85
CA ALA A 13 16.31 -11.97 8.96
C ALA A 13 15.02 -12.33 8.23
N THR A 14 13.90 -12.40 8.95
CA THR A 14 12.57 -12.48 8.33
C THR A 14 12.40 -11.22 7.49
N ALA A 15 12.21 -11.36 6.18
CA ALA A 15 11.91 -10.22 5.32
C ALA A 15 10.67 -9.51 5.87
N ALA A 16 10.76 -8.18 6.03
CA ALA A 16 9.66 -7.37 6.51
C ALA A 16 8.43 -7.60 5.61
N LYS A 17 7.29 -7.85 6.22
CA LYS A 17 6.04 -8.04 5.48
C LYS A 17 5.49 -6.64 5.21
N LYS A 18 5.15 -6.35 3.95
CA LYS A 18 4.50 -5.10 3.56
C LYS A 18 2.98 -5.21 3.70
N ALA A 19 2.36 -4.12 4.12
CA ALA A 19 0.93 -3.90 4.00
C ALA A 19 0.65 -2.47 3.49
N TYR A 20 -0.56 -2.27 3.00
CA TYR A 20 -1.00 -1.02 2.41
C TYR A 20 -2.34 -0.57 3.01
N ILE A 21 -2.57 0.74 3.02
CA ILE A 21 -3.84 1.36 3.41
C ILE A 21 -4.07 2.43 2.35
N PHE A 22 -5.29 2.44 1.85
CA PHE A 22 -5.79 3.52 1.03
C PHE A 22 -6.35 4.61 1.92
N PHE A 23 -5.96 5.86 1.68
CA PHE A 23 -6.43 7.06 2.37
C PHE A 23 -7.18 7.97 1.41
N ASN A 24 -8.33 8.48 1.85
CA ASN A 24 -8.90 9.70 1.26
C ASN A 24 -8.17 10.88 1.89
N CYS A 25 -7.78 11.84 1.07
CA CYS A 25 -6.99 12.99 1.53
C CYS A 25 -7.37 14.24 0.72
N ASP A 26 -6.79 15.37 1.10
CA ASP A 26 -6.87 16.61 0.33
C ASP A 26 -6.04 16.53 -0.96
N GLY A 27 -6.15 17.55 -1.83
CA GLY A 27 -5.47 17.56 -3.13
C GLY A 27 -3.94 17.59 -3.04
N GLU A 28 -3.40 18.16 -1.96
CA GLU A 28 -1.98 18.23 -1.64
C GLU A 28 -1.47 16.96 -0.91
N LYS A 29 -2.38 16.02 -0.62
CA LYS A 29 -2.08 14.74 0.06
C LYS A 29 -1.41 14.96 1.42
N THR A 30 -1.82 15.98 2.16
CA THR A 30 -1.24 16.27 3.49
C THR A 30 -1.52 15.10 4.43
N GLN A 31 -0.57 14.80 5.31
CA GLN A 31 -0.74 13.71 6.27
C GLN A 31 -1.91 13.99 7.25
N GLU A 32 -2.19 15.26 7.52
CA GLU A 32 -3.27 15.70 8.41
C GLU A 32 -4.66 15.39 7.84
N SER A 33 -4.81 15.30 6.52
CA SER A 33 -6.07 14.92 5.88
C SER A 33 -6.26 13.41 5.73
N MET A 34 -5.20 12.61 5.93
CA MET A 34 -5.26 11.15 5.89
C MET A 34 -5.88 10.61 7.18
N ASN A 35 -7.21 10.51 7.19
CA ASN A 35 -7.93 10.17 8.40
C ASN A 35 -7.93 8.66 8.68
N VAL A 36 -7.03 8.22 9.57
CA VAL A 36 -6.96 6.84 10.09
C VAL A 36 -8.28 6.37 10.74
N PHE A 37 -9.13 7.29 11.21
CA PHE A 37 -10.44 6.95 11.77
C PHE A 37 -11.52 6.64 10.73
N TYR A 38 -11.23 6.82 9.44
CA TYR A 38 -12.10 6.35 8.36
C TYR A 38 -11.43 5.27 7.51
N ASN A 39 -10.10 5.19 7.55
CA ASN A 39 -9.30 4.32 6.70
C ASN A 39 -8.71 3.16 7.53
N HIS A 40 -9.58 2.18 7.81
CA HIS A 40 -9.29 1.07 8.74
C HIS A 40 -8.82 -0.23 8.07
N VAL A 41 -8.86 -0.30 6.74
CA VAL A 41 -8.59 -1.56 6.04
C VAL A 41 -7.11 -1.65 5.70
N VAL A 42 -6.45 -2.61 6.34
CA VAL A 42 -5.06 -2.97 6.05
C VAL A 42 -5.03 -4.09 5.01
N TYR A 43 -4.37 -3.82 3.89
CA TYR A 43 -4.19 -4.76 2.80
C TYR A 43 -2.77 -5.32 2.83
N HIS A 44 -2.63 -6.55 3.33
CA HIS A 44 -1.36 -7.28 3.26
C HIS A 44 -0.89 -7.42 1.82
N ASP A 45 0.42 -7.52 1.59
CA ASP A 45 0.98 -7.67 0.25
C ASP A 45 0.73 -9.07 -0.36
N THR A 46 -0.53 -9.34 -0.69
CA THR A 46 -1.01 -10.59 -1.28
C THR A 46 -1.89 -10.27 -2.49
N VAL A 47 -1.92 -11.17 -3.47
CA VAL A 47 -2.74 -10.99 -4.69
C VAL A 47 -4.21 -10.73 -4.36
N GLY A 48 -4.76 -11.40 -3.35
CA GLY A 48 -6.15 -11.22 -2.93
C GLY A 48 -6.42 -9.86 -2.30
N ALA A 49 -5.52 -9.39 -1.42
CA ALA A 49 -5.67 -8.10 -0.78
C ALA A 49 -5.42 -6.92 -1.74
N ARG A 50 -4.49 -7.06 -2.70
CA ARG A 50 -4.29 -6.07 -3.78
C ARG A 50 -5.55 -5.89 -4.63
N LYS A 51 -6.28 -6.96 -4.93
CA LYS A 51 -7.60 -6.86 -5.61
C LYS A 51 -8.60 -6.07 -4.77
N LYS A 52 -8.72 -6.38 -3.48
CA LYS A 52 -9.62 -5.65 -2.57
C LYS A 52 -9.23 -4.18 -2.41
N LEU A 53 -7.93 -3.88 -2.43
CA LEU A 53 -7.42 -2.50 -2.43
C LEU A 53 -7.88 -1.76 -3.68
N TRP A 54 -7.74 -2.37 -4.86
CA TRP A 54 -8.26 -1.80 -6.10
C TRP A 54 -9.77 -1.61 -6.08
N GLU A 55 -10.52 -2.61 -5.60
CA GLU A 55 -11.99 -2.51 -5.47
C GLU A 55 -12.41 -1.34 -4.57
N GLN A 56 -11.68 -1.08 -3.47
CA GLN A 56 -11.94 0.07 -2.61
C GLN A 56 -11.63 1.40 -3.31
N ILE A 57 -10.51 1.50 -4.02
CA ILE A 57 -10.16 2.70 -4.81
C ILE A 57 -11.26 2.96 -5.85
N GLU A 58 -11.67 1.93 -6.59
CA GLU A 58 -12.71 2.04 -7.62
C GLU A 58 -14.06 2.44 -7.04
N SER A 59 -14.42 1.92 -5.86
CA SER A 59 -15.63 2.31 -5.13
C SER A 59 -15.61 3.81 -4.76
N GLU A 60 -14.48 4.31 -4.28
CA GLU A 60 -14.35 5.70 -3.85
C GLU A 60 -14.28 6.68 -5.05
N VAL A 61 -13.74 6.23 -6.19
CA VAL A 61 -13.83 6.94 -7.48
C VAL A 61 -15.28 7.00 -7.97
N ARG A 62 -16.01 5.88 -7.95
CA ARG A 62 -17.44 5.84 -8.32
C ARG A 62 -18.31 6.70 -7.40
N ALA A 63 -17.95 6.81 -6.13
CA ALA A 63 -18.60 7.69 -5.16
C ALA A 63 -18.25 9.18 -5.36
N GLY A 64 -17.34 9.51 -6.28
CA GLY A 64 -16.90 10.88 -6.55
C GLY A 64 -16.03 11.49 -5.45
N LYS A 65 -15.54 10.69 -4.49
CA LYS A 65 -14.70 11.15 -3.38
C LYS A 65 -13.23 11.25 -3.77
N VAL A 66 -12.81 10.42 -4.72
CA VAL A 66 -11.47 10.41 -5.31
C VAL A 66 -11.61 10.60 -6.81
N GLN A 67 -10.70 11.35 -7.42
CA GLN A 67 -10.68 11.52 -8.87
C GLN A 67 -9.54 10.71 -9.47
N LEU A 68 -9.86 10.00 -10.55
CA LEU A 68 -8.92 9.22 -11.33
C LEU A 68 -9.25 9.50 -12.79
N ALA A 69 -8.31 10.11 -13.52
CA ALA A 69 -8.49 10.34 -14.94
C ALA A 69 -8.58 9.00 -15.69
N GLU A 70 -9.49 8.89 -16.66
CA GLU A 70 -9.75 7.64 -17.38
C GLU A 70 -8.49 7.10 -18.07
N GLU A 71 -7.68 7.99 -18.64
CA GLU A 71 -6.38 7.69 -19.26
C GLU A 71 -5.38 7.05 -18.28
N ASN A 72 -5.48 7.38 -16.99
CA ASN A 72 -4.60 6.89 -15.93
C ASN A 72 -5.16 5.68 -15.19
N ALA A 73 -6.42 5.32 -15.41
CA ALA A 73 -7.09 4.25 -14.68
C ALA A 73 -6.41 2.89 -14.89
N ALA A 74 -5.96 2.61 -16.13
CA ALA A 74 -5.24 1.39 -16.45
C ALA A 74 -3.87 1.33 -15.74
N ALA A 75 -3.13 2.45 -15.70
CA ALA A 75 -1.83 2.55 -15.04
C ALA A 75 -1.95 2.41 -13.52
N ALA A 76 -2.92 3.09 -12.90
CA ALA A 76 -3.21 2.96 -11.47
C ALA A 76 -3.57 1.52 -11.10
N ARG A 77 -4.41 0.86 -11.92
CA ARG A 77 -4.78 -0.54 -11.70
C ARG A 77 -3.59 -1.47 -11.80
N GLU A 78 -2.72 -1.26 -12.79
CA GLU A 78 -1.54 -2.09 -12.94
C GLU A 78 -0.55 -1.91 -11.79
N ALA A 79 -0.36 -0.68 -11.30
CA ALA A 79 0.45 -0.39 -10.12
C ALA A 79 -0.06 -1.16 -8.89
N VAL A 80 -1.36 -1.15 -8.62
CA VAL A 80 -1.94 -1.87 -7.47
C VAL A 80 -1.84 -3.39 -7.64
N LEU A 81 -2.17 -3.92 -8.82
CA LEU A 81 -2.32 -5.36 -9.00
C LEU A 81 -1.01 -6.09 -9.28
N LYS A 82 -0.07 -5.47 -9.99
CA LYS A 82 1.16 -6.11 -10.47
C LYS A 82 2.44 -5.36 -10.06
N GLY A 83 2.36 -4.05 -9.85
CA GLY A 83 3.50 -3.19 -9.49
C GLY A 83 3.63 -2.94 -7.99
N GLU A 84 4.13 -1.76 -7.63
CA GLU A 84 4.14 -1.25 -6.25
C GLU A 84 2.85 -0.45 -6.01
N PRO A 85 1.96 -0.87 -5.08
CA PRO A 85 0.65 -0.22 -4.91
C PRO A 85 0.70 1.27 -4.54
N THR A 86 1.81 1.74 -3.95
CA THR A 86 2.02 3.15 -3.62
C THR A 86 2.12 4.04 -4.86
N ASP A 87 2.60 3.50 -5.99
CA ASP A 87 2.72 4.24 -7.25
C ASP A 87 1.35 4.65 -7.80
N ALA A 88 0.27 3.97 -7.39
CA ALA A 88 -1.08 4.34 -7.76
C ALA A 88 -1.45 5.76 -7.28
N SER A 89 -0.83 6.23 -6.19
CA SER A 89 -1.10 7.54 -5.58
C SER A 89 -0.85 8.71 -6.52
N GLN A 90 0.06 8.57 -7.49
CA GLN A 90 0.37 9.64 -8.45
C GLN A 90 -0.79 9.91 -9.43
N TYR A 91 -1.64 8.90 -9.64
CA TYR A 91 -2.79 8.97 -10.55
C TYR A 91 -4.09 9.37 -9.84
N LEU A 92 -4.08 9.37 -8.50
CA LEU A 92 -5.24 9.64 -7.67
C LEU A 92 -5.20 11.08 -7.16
N VAL A 93 -6.29 11.81 -7.37
CA VAL A 93 -6.55 13.11 -6.74
C VAL A 93 -7.48 12.86 -5.56
N TYR A 94 -7.15 13.44 -4.41
CA TYR A 94 -7.85 13.21 -3.13
C TYR A 94 -7.75 11.77 -2.60
N GLY A 95 -6.78 10.99 -3.12
CA GLY A 95 -6.52 9.62 -2.69
C GLY A 95 -5.03 9.31 -2.67
N ALA A 96 -4.59 8.51 -1.70
CA ALA A 96 -3.21 8.04 -1.60
C ALA A 96 -3.16 6.61 -1.05
N VAL A 97 -2.21 5.82 -1.53
CA VAL A 97 -1.88 4.50 -0.99
C VAL A 97 -0.56 4.62 -0.25
N GLN A 98 -0.58 4.28 1.04
CA GLN A 98 0.61 4.26 1.89
C GLN A 98 1.01 2.82 2.20
N ALA A 99 2.32 2.58 2.30
CA ALA A 99 2.89 1.30 2.69
C ALA A 99 3.42 1.36 4.13
N PHE A 100 3.36 0.22 4.82
CA PHE A 100 4.02 0.03 6.11
C PHE A 100 4.59 -1.37 6.20
N ASP A 101 5.79 -1.43 6.74
CA ASP A 101 6.48 -2.65 7.07
C ASP A 101 6.05 -3.13 8.47
N PHE A 102 5.83 -4.43 8.60
CA PHE A 102 5.60 -5.08 9.88
C PHE A 102 6.45 -6.34 10.02
N ILE A 103 6.81 -6.63 11.27
CA ILE A 103 7.77 -7.68 11.68
C ILE A 103 7.01 -8.94 12.08
#